data_AF-A0A803L8S3-F1
#
_entry.id   AF-A0A803L8S3-F1
#
_cell.length_a   1.000
_cell.length_b   1.000
_cell.length_c   1.000
_cell.angle_alpha   90.00
_cell.angle_beta   90.00
_cell.angle_gamma   90.00
#
_symmetry.space_group_name_H-M   'P 1'
#
loop_
_entity.id
_entity.type
_entity.pdbx_description
1 polymer ?
#
loop_
_entity_poly.entity_id
_entity_poly.type
_entity_poly.pdbx_seq_one_letter_code
_entity_poly.pdbx_strand_id
1 'polypeptide(L)'
;MPMTLEKKCGCDNGLLMDAVVKVFCMHTKPNFSLPWQRKRQYKSTSSGFIIEGRRVLTNAHSVDYYTQVKLKKRGSDTKYLATVLAIGIECDIVSFGFVYQINQ
;
A
#
# COMPACT_ATOMS: atom_id res chain seq x y z
N MET A 1 11.30 -17.26 -4.85
CA MET A 1 10.59 -17.36 -6.15
C MET A 1 10.17 -15.96 -6.59
N PRO A 2 10.47 -15.54 -7.84
CA PRO A 2 10.09 -14.23 -8.32
C PRO A 2 8.59 -14.17 -8.63
N MET A 3 7.99 -13.04 -8.29
CA MET A 3 6.58 -12.73 -8.50
C MET A 3 6.36 -12.44 -10.00
N THR A 4 6.12 -13.49 -10.79
CA THR A 4 5.76 -13.37 -12.22
C THR A 4 4.24 -13.34 -12.33
N LEU A 5 3.68 -12.16 -12.59
CA LEU A 5 2.29 -12.02 -13.00
C LEU A 5 2.20 -12.40 -14.48
N GLU A 6 1.82 -13.63 -14.77
CA GLU A 6 1.42 -14.01 -16.13
C GLU A 6 0.13 -13.25 -16.49
N LYS A 7 0.19 -12.48 -17.57
CA LYS A 7 -0.96 -11.79 -18.15
C LYS A 7 -1.95 -12.84 -18.67
N LYS A 8 -3.06 -13.05 -17.96
CA LYS A 8 -4.28 -13.66 -18.53
C LYS A 8 -5.37 -12.61 -18.61
N CYS A 9 -5.57 -12.08 -19.82
CA CYS A 9 -6.81 -11.41 -20.19
C CYS A 9 -7.90 -12.49 -20.31
N GLY A 10 -8.71 -12.62 -19.26
CA GLY A 10 -9.84 -13.55 -19.21
C GLY A 10 -10.90 -13.02 -18.24
N CYS A 11 -12.17 -13.09 -18.66
CA CYS A 11 -13.34 -12.61 -17.94
C CYS A 11 -13.69 -13.54 -16.76
N ASP A 12 -12.74 -13.77 -15.85
CA ASP A 12 -12.90 -14.69 -14.72
C ASP A 12 -12.81 -13.87 -13.42
N ASN A 13 -13.93 -13.68 -12.72
CA ASN A 13 -14.02 -12.88 -11.49
C ASN A 13 -13.01 -13.30 -10.40
N GLY A 14 -12.47 -14.52 -10.47
CA GLY A 14 -11.41 -15.02 -9.58
C GLY A 14 -10.03 -14.39 -9.79
N LEU A 15 -9.67 -13.99 -11.02
CA LEU A 15 -8.36 -13.40 -11.32
C LEU A 15 -8.27 -11.94 -10.87
N LEU A 16 -9.36 -11.19 -11.01
CA LEU A 16 -9.47 -9.79 -10.53
C LEU A 16 -9.27 -9.70 -9.02
N MET A 17 -9.77 -10.69 -8.28
CA MET A 17 -9.62 -10.78 -6.84
C MET A 17 -8.18 -11.04 -6.38
N ASP A 18 -7.36 -11.62 -7.25
CA ASP A 18 -5.97 -11.97 -6.97
C ASP A 18 -5.00 -10.78 -7.18
N ALA A 19 -5.46 -9.75 -7.91
CA ALA A 19 -4.79 -8.47 -8.04
C ALA A 19 -4.98 -7.55 -6.82
N VAL A 20 -5.88 -7.91 -5.91
CA VAL A 20 -6.15 -7.14 -4.68
C VAL A 20 -5.21 -7.59 -3.56
N VAL A 21 -4.55 -6.62 -2.95
CA VAL A 21 -3.67 -6.82 -1.79
C VAL A 21 -4.19 -6.05 -0.59
N LYS A 22 -3.90 -6.59 0.59
CA LYS A 22 -4.16 -5.92 1.86
C LYS A 22 -2.91 -5.18 2.30
N VAL A 23 -3.04 -3.88 2.52
CA VAL A 23 -1.96 -2.98 2.93
C VAL A 23 -2.06 -2.79 4.44
N PHE A 24 -0.96 -2.99 5.14
CA PHE A 24 -0.82 -2.73 6.56
C PHE A 24 0.14 -1.57 6.74
N CYS A 25 -0.36 -0.48 7.30
CA CYS A 25 0.39 0.74 7.52
C CYS A 25 0.55 0.99 9.00
N MET A 26 1.76 1.34 9.41
CA MET A 26 2.03 1.82 10.75
C MET A 26 2.19 3.34 10.71
N HIS A 27 1.35 4.04 11.44
CA HIS A 27 1.26 5.49 11.43
C HIS A 27 1.77 6.06 12.74
N THR A 28 2.58 7.10 12.65
CA THR A 28 3.06 7.84 13.81
C THR A 28 2.85 9.31 13.57
N LYS A 29 1.73 9.85 14.08
CA LYS A 29 1.42 11.28 13.92
C LYS A 29 2.37 12.13 14.77
N PRO A 30 2.84 13.28 14.27
CA PRO A 30 3.58 14.24 15.08
C PRO A 30 2.68 14.85 16.16
N ASN A 31 3.26 15.19 17.30
CA ASN A 31 2.58 16.00 18.30
C ASN A 31 2.86 17.48 18.03
N PHE A 32 1.88 18.19 17.46
CA PHE A 32 2.03 19.62 17.15
C PHE A 32 2.18 20.50 18.40
N SER A 33 1.67 20.04 19.55
CA SER A 33 1.82 20.77 20.83
C SER A 33 3.19 20.54 21.48
N LEU A 34 3.85 19.41 21.19
CA LEU A 34 5.14 19.03 21.76
C LEU A 34 6.02 18.46 20.63
N PRO A 35 6.71 19.30 19.84
CA PRO A 35 7.36 18.88 18.60
C PRO A 35 8.50 17.87 18.82
N TRP A 36 9.06 17.79 20.02
CA TRP A 36 10.04 16.77 20.40
C TRP A 36 9.43 15.39 20.73
N GLN A 37 8.11 15.30 20.89
CA GLN A 37 7.40 14.04 21.16
C GLN A 37 6.61 13.58 19.94
N ARG A 38 6.62 12.27 19.68
CA ARG A 38 5.72 11.64 18.70
C ARG A 38 4.49 11.09 19.42
N LYS A 39 3.33 11.12 18.75
CA LYS A 39 2.13 10.46 19.27
C LYS A 39 2.31 8.94 19.23
N ARG A 40 1.48 8.23 20.00
CA ARG A 40 1.44 6.76 20.00
C ARG A 40 1.24 6.23 18.58
N GLN A 41 2.09 5.27 18.20
CA GLN A 41 1.96 4.56 16.94
C GLN A 41 0.64 3.78 16.89
N TYR A 42 -0.06 3.85 15.76
CA TYR A 42 -1.26 3.07 15.50
C TYR A 42 -1.15 2.37 14.16
N LYS A 43 -1.89 1.27 14.02
CA LYS A 43 -1.88 0.43 12.82
C LYS A 43 -3.18 0.67 12.06
N SER A 44 -3.06 0.98 10.77
CA SER A 44 -4.19 1.04 9.85
C SER A 44 -4.08 -0.10 8.86
N THR A 45 -5.23 -0.51 8.33
CA THR A 45 -5.27 -1.49 7.25
C THR A 45 -6.11 -0.93 6.11
N SER A 46 -5.57 -1.00 4.90
CA SER A 46 -6.25 -0.55 3.69
C SER A 46 -6.15 -1.60 2.59
N SER A 47 -6.84 -1.36 1.48
CA SER A 47 -6.76 -2.19 0.29
C SER A 47 -5.91 -1.51 -0.77
N GLY A 48 -5.21 -2.31 -1.58
CA GLY A 48 -4.44 -1.83 -2.71
C GLY A 48 -4.58 -2.76 -3.89
N PHE A 49 -4.21 -2.27 -5.06
CA PHE A 49 -4.26 -3.00 -6.31
C PHE A 49 -2.85 -3.12 -6.89
N ILE A 50 -2.48 -4.32 -7.32
CA ILE A 50 -1.21 -4.53 -8.01
C ILE A 50 -1.35 -3.98 -9.43
N ILE A 51 -0.43 -3.10 -9.81
CA ILE A 51 -0.26 -2.57 -11.16
C ILE A 51 1.00 -3.17 -11.80
N GLU A 52 1.16 -2.96 -13.11
CA GLU A 52 2.30 -3.48 -13.86
C GLU A 52 3.64 -3.01 -13.26
N GLY A 53 4.66 -3.88 -13.32
CA GLY A 53 6.01 -3.57 -12.81
C GLY A 53 6.23 -3.84 -11.32
N ARG A 54 5.46 -4.75 -10.69
CA ARG A 54 5.51 -5.08 -9.24
C ARG A 54 5.23 -3.88 -8.35
N ARG A 55 4.39 -2.99 -8.85
CA ARG A 55 3.97 -1.79 -8.15
C ARG A 55 2.58 -1.99 -7.57
N VAL A 56 2.27 -1.32 -6.47
CA VAL A 56 0.93 -1.36 -5.85
C VAL A 56 0.40 0.05 -5.72
N LEU A 57 -0.86 0.24 -6.13
CA LEU A 57 -1.62 1.47 -5.97
C LEU A 57 -2.53 1.36 -4.74
N THR A 58 -2.46 2.33 -3.82
CA THR A 58 -3.43 2.48 -2.72
C THR A 58 -3.79 3.95 -2.53
N ASN A 59 -4.82 4.24 -1.74
CA ASN A 59 -5.26 5.60 -1.45
C ASN A 59 -4.24 6.36 -0.55
N ALA A 60 -4.05 7.65 -0.80
CA ALA A 60 -3.06 8.51 -0.15
C ALA A 60 -3.38 8.82 1.31
N HIS A 61 -4.66 8.88 1.67
CA HIS A 61 -4.98 9.05 3.09
C HIS A 61 -4.59 7.80 3.89
N SER A 62 -4.61 6.63 3.26
CA SER A 62 -4.39 5.35 3.94
C SER A 62 -2.95 5.16 4.38
N VAL A 63 -2.02 5.98 3.89
CA VAL A 63 -0.58 5.87 4.18
C VAL A 63 0.02 7.23 4.56
N ASP A 64 -0.81 8.12 5.08
CA ASP A 64 -0.37 9.39 5.66
C ASP A 64 0.47 9.19 6.93
N TYR A 65 1.54 9.95 7.15
CA TYR A 65 2.48 9.77 8.27
C TYR A 65 2.96 8.32 8.50
N TYR A 66 3.21 7.58 7.41
CA TYR A 66 3.64 6.20 7.50
C TYR A 66 5.07 6.09 8.03
N THR A 67 5.30 5.03 8.81
CA THR A 67 6.63 4.64 9.32
C THR A 67 7.07 3.32 8.72
N GLN A 68 6.13 2.41 8.48
CA GLN A 68 6.37 1.15 7.79
C GLN A 68 5.10 0.71 7.07
N VAL A 69 5.28 0.16 5.87
CA VAL A 69 4.20 -0.39 5.05
C VAL A 69 4.50 -1.84 4.73
N LYS A 70 3.50 -2.69 4.92
CA LYS A 70 3.57 -4.12 4.61
C LYS A 70 2.39 -4.51 3.73
N LEU A 71 2.63 -5.37 2.76
CA LEU A 71 1.63 -5.85 1.81
C LEU A 71 1.40 -7.34 2.02
N LYS A 72 0.15 -7.77 1.99
CA LYS A 72 -0.25 -9.18 2.02
C LYS A 72 -1.13 -9.47 0.82
N LYS A 73 -0.72 -10.43 -0.02
CA LYS A 73 -1.54 -10.92 -1.13
C LYS A 73 -2.67 -11.79 -0.60
N ARG A 74 -3.82 -11.77 -1.27
CA ARG A 74 -4.88 -12.76 -1.04
C ARG A 74 -4.32 -14.17 -1.27
N GLY A 75 -4.60 -15.08 -0.34
CA GLY A 75 -4.13 -16.47 -0.40
C GLY A 75 -2.68 -16.73 0.06
N SER A 76 -1.89 -15.68 0.35
CA SER A 76 -0.55 -15.81 0.94
C SER A 76 -0.55 -15.25 2.36
N ASP A 77 0.09 -15.94 3.31
CA ASP A 77 0.28 -15.39 4.66
C ASP A 77 1.52 -14.49 4.78
N THR A 78 2.38 -14.49 3.76
CA THR A 78 3.62 -13.72 3.75
C THR A 78 3.33 -12.23 3.62
N LYS A 79 3.99 -11.45 4.49
CA LYS A 79 3.94 -9.99 4.47
C LYS A 79 5.20 -9.46 3.82
N TYR A 80 5.05 -8.74 2.73
CA TYR A 80 6.15 -8.12 2.01
C TYR A 80 6.36 -6.68 2.47
N LEU A 81 7.61 -6.24 2.58
CA LEU A 81 7.92 -4.86 2.92
C LEU A 81 7.86 -4.00 1.66
N ALA A 82 7.09 -2.93 1.74
CA ALA A 82 6.85 -2.03 0.62
C ALA A 82 7.52 -0.68 0.86
N THR A 83 8.16 -0.15 -0.18
CA THR A 83 8.71 1.21 -0.17
C THR A 83 7.79 2.11 -0.97
N VAL A 84 7.48 3.30 -0.44
CA VAL A 84 6.78 4.34 -1.20
C VAL A 84 7.71 4.90 -2.26
N LEU A 85 7.26 4.88 -3.52
CA LEU A 85 7.97 5.51 -4.65
C LEU A 85 7.55 6.96 -4.86
N ALA A 86 6.25 7.24 -4.75
CA ALA A 86 5.70 8.56 -5.04
C ALA A 86 4.41 8.84 -4.25
N ILE A 87 4.22 10.11 -3.93
CA ILE A 87 3.04 10.69 -3.28
C ILE A 87 2.65 11.90 -4.11
N GLY A 88 1.42 11.94 -4.64
CA GLY A 88 0.83 13.18 -5.13
C GLY A 88 -0.19 13.69 -4.10
N ILE A 89 -0.37 15.00 -3.97
CA ILE A 89 -1.31 15.60 -3.00
C ILE A 89 -2.21 16.68 -3.64
N GLU A 90 -1.95 17.14 -4.87
CA GLU A 90 -2.54 18.34 -5.50
C GLU A 90 -3.70 18.21 -6.54
N CYS A 91 -4.47 17.12 -6.59
CA CYS A 91 -5.50 16.86 -7.60
C CYS A 91 -6.81 16.45 -6.92
N ASP A 92 -7.70 17.42 -6.85
CA ASP A 92 -8.96 17.51 -6.11
C ASP A 92 -10.11 16.61 -6.64
N ILE A 93 -9.83 15.39 -7.10
CA ILE A 93 -10.87 14.45 -7.60
C ILE A 93 -10.65 13.02 -7.09
N VAL A 94 -9.44 12.64 -6.67
CA VAL A 94 -9.16 11.33 -6.09
C VAL A 94 -8.02 11.50 -5.09
N SER A 95 -8.28 11.21 -3.81
CA SER A 95 -7.24 11.09 -2.81
C SER A 95 -6.18 10.09 -3.32
N PHE A 96 -5.02 10.64 -3.62
CA PHE A 96 -4.00 10.14 -4.53
C PHE A 96 -3.58 8.68 -4.41
N GLY A 97 -3.13 8.10 -5.50
CA GLY A 97 -2.48 6.79 -5.48
C GLY A 97 -1.06 6.88 -4.92
N PHE A 98 -0.75 6.24 -3.79
CA PHE A 98 0.65 5.88 -3.52
C PHE A 98 1.04 4.73 -4.42
N VAL A 99 2.21 4.84 -5.04
CA VAL A 99 2.85 3.73 -5.73
C VAL A 99 3.87 3.11 -4.78
N TYR A 100 3.68 1.84 -4.43
CA TYR A 100 4.68 1.07 -3.70
C TYR A 100 5.48 0.19 -4.62
N GLN A 101 6.76 0.00 -4.32
CA GLN A 101 7.54 -1.11 -4.84
C GLN A 101 7.63 -2.21 -3.78
N ILE A 102 7.35 -3.45 -4.20
CA ILE A 102 7.56 -4.63 -3.36
C ILE A 102 9.06 -4.92 -3.32
N ASN A 103 9.67 -4.79 -2.13
CA ASN A 103 11.05 -5.22 -1.93
C ASN A 103 11.04 -6.72 -1.67
N GLN A 104 11.85 -7.42 -2.44
CA GLN A 104 11.93 -8.87 -2.45
C GLN A 104 12.70 -9.39 -1.24
#